data_AF-A0A437RBS9-F1
#
_entry.id   AF-A0A437RBS9-F1
#
_cell.length_a   1.000
_cell.length_b   1.000
_cell.length_c   1.000
_cell.angle_alpha   90.00
_cell.angle_beta   90.00
_cell.angle_gamma   90.00
#
_symmetry.space_group_name_H-M   'P 1'
#
loop_
_entity.id
_entity.type
_entity.pdbx_description
1 polymer ?
#
loop_
_entity_poly.entity_id
_entity_poly.type
_entity_poly.pdbx_seq_one_letter_code
_entity_poly.pdbx_strand_id
1 'polypeptide(L)'
;MATQFSMPAVAALALVALMALGPAPAQAGVDVSIGLNIPIAGHGHRGWGPGYGHVYGSLPRGAVSVVIGGGRYWRHGGRYYQPWGSSWMLVAPPIVLAAPLVVEAARPAPVPAAETLPVPASRPDPVIYPRNGQSAEQTEADRQACNRWATTQPAAMADASVFHRAVEGCMDGRGYTMK
;
A
#
# COMPACT_ATOMS: atom_id res chain seq x y z
N MET A 1 28.76 62.14 -22.95
CA MET A 1 27.80 61.64 -23.95
C MET A 1 27.03 60.51 -23.32
N ALA A 2 25.73 60.71 -23.14
CA ALA A 2 24.78 59.83 -22.45
C ALA A 2 24.01 58.97 -23.46
N THR A 3 23.53 57.80 -23.03
CA THR A 3 22.38 57.02 -23.56
C THR A 3 22.30 55.74 -22.72
N GLN A 4 21.64 55.68 -21.56
CA GLN A 4 20.19 55.55 -21.34
C GLN A 4 19.49 54.67 -22.40
N PHE A 5 19.32 53.38 -22.08
CA PHE A 5 18.36 52.50 -22.74
C PHE A 5 17.15 52.29 -21.82
N SER A 6 16.02 52.78 -22.31
CA SER A 6 14.71 52.80 -21.68
C SER A 6 14.05 51.42 -21.67
N MET A 7 13.42 51.06 -20.55
CA MET A 7 12.41 50.01 -20.46
C MET A 7 11.10 50.49 -21.10
N PRO A 8 10.41 49.68 -21.93
CA PRO A 8 9.00 49.90 -22.22
C PRO A 8 8.12 49.09 -21.26
N ALA A 9 7.54 49.79 -20.30
CA ALA A 9 6.40 49.36 -19.52
C ALA A 9 5.12 49.39 -20.38
N VAL A 10 4.88 48.38 -21.23
CA VAL A 10 3.57 48.17 -21.87
C VAL A 10 3.34 46.67 -22.13
N ALA A 11 3.03 45.91 -21.08
CA ALA A 11 2.40 44.58 -21.22
C ALA A 11 1.67 44.18 -19.92
N ALA A 12 1.03 45.15 -19.25
CA ALA A 12 -0.02 44.86 -18.29
C ALA A 12 -1.32 44.68 -19.09
N LEU A 13 -1.88 43.46 -19.13
CA LEU A 13 -3.32 43.11 -19.31
C LEU A 13 -3.62 41.79 -20.06
N ALA A 14 -2.77 40.76 -19.97
CA ALA A 14 -3.21 39.41 -20.38
C ALA A 14 -2.53 38.33 -19.54
N LEU A 15 -3.14 38.00 -18.39
CA LEU A 15 -3.17 36.68 -17.73
C LEU A 15 -3.55 36.80 -16.23
N VAL A 16 -4.61 37.54 -15.91
CA VAL A 16 -5.34 37.41 -14.63
C VAL A 16 -6.33 36.23 -14.73
N ALA A 17 -5.85 35.06 -15.15
CA ALA A 17 -6.68 33.85 -15.31
C ALA A 17 -5.94 32.57 -14.91
N LEU A 18 -5.06 32.64 -13.90
CA LEU A 18 -4.49 31.47 -13.23
C LEU A 18 -4.87 31.43 -11.74
N MET A 19 -6.13 31.74 -11.42
CA MET A 19 -6.75 31.32 -10.16
C MET A 19 -7.76 30.22 -10.51
N ALA A 20 -7.40 28.95 -10.30
CA ALA A 20 -8.33 27.85 -9.94
C ALA A 20 -7.74 26.42 -9.99
N LEU A 21 -6.46 26.19 -10.27
CA LEU A 21 -5.91 24.83 -10.11
C LEU A 21 -5.39 24.62 -8.69
N GLY A 22 -6.31 24.43 -7.76
CA GLY A 22 -5.99 23.74 -6.50
C GLY A 22 -5.60 22.29 -6.82
N PRO A 23 -4.68 21.68 -6.06
CA PRO A 23 -4.43 20.25 -6.18
C PRO A 23 -5.71 19.52 -5.76
N ALA A 24 -6.41 18.92 -6.73
CA ALA A 24 -7.40 17.92 -6.41
C ALA A 24 -6.66 16.80 -5.66
N PRO A 25 -7.09 16.40 -4.46
CA PRO A 25 -6.58 15.17 -3.87
C PRO A 25 -6.99 14.04 -4.80
N ALA A 26 -6.03 13.49 -5.54
CA ALA A 26 -6.19 12.23 -6.22
C ALA A 26 -6.38 11.18 -5.12
N GLN A 27 -7.63 10.96 -4.73
CA GLN A 27 -8.03 9.83 -3.92
C GLN A 27 -7.77 8.61 -4.80
N ALA A 28 -6.57 8.04 -4.69
CA ALA A 28 -6.25 6.73 -5.22
C ALA A 28 -7.10 5.72 -4.44
N GLY A 29 -8.35 5.56 -4.86
CA GLY A 29 -9.18 4.44 -4.45
C GLY A 29 -8.58 3.18 -5.04
N VAL A 30 -8.05 2.32 -4.18
CA VAL A 30 -7.70 0.96 -4.58
C VAL A 30 -9.02 0.19 -4.70
N ASP A 31 -9.43 -0.13 -5.93
CA ASP A 31 -10.53 -1.05 -6.17
C ASP A 31 -10.04 -2.48 -5.84
N VAL A 32 -10.43 -2.97 -4.67
CA VAL A 32 -10.22 -4.38 -4.31
C VAL A 32 -11.52 -5.12 -4.60
N SER A 33 -11.65 -5.57 -5.85
CA SER A 33 -12.68 -6.53 -6.25
C SER A 33 -12.33 -7.93 -5.72
N ILE A 34 -12.56 -8.17 -4.43
CA ILE A 34 -12.73 -9.53 -3.90
C ILE A 34 -14.02 -10.03 -4.53
N GLY A 35 -14.04 -11.18 -5.22
CA GLY A 35 -15.20 -11.74 -5.95
C GLY A 35 -16.44 -12.09 -5.09
N LEU A 36 -16.67 -11.38 -4.00
CA LEU A 36 -17.86 -11.35 -3.20
C LEU A 36 -18.86 -10.41 -3.92
N ASN A 37 -19.95 -10.95 -4.44
CA ASN A 37 -21.10 -10.16 -4.91
C ASN A 37 -21.78 -9.52 -3.68
N ILE A 38 -21.16 -8.48 -3.13
CA ILE A 38 -21.68 -7.69 -2.01
C ILE A 38 -22.07 -6.33 -2.60
N PRO A 39 -23.35 -5.93 -2.53
CA PRO A 39 -23.72 -4.56 -2.85
C PRO A 39 -23.23 -3.64 -1.71
N ILE A 40 -21.97 -3.23 -1.79
CA ILE A 40 -21.39 -2.23 -0.87
C ILE A 40 -22.01 -0.89 -1.26
N ALA A 41 -23.04 -0.49 -0.53
CA ALA A 41 -23.81 0.71 -0.80
C ALA A 41 -22.95 1.97 -0.64
N GLY A 42 -22.83 2.74 -1.72
CA GLY A 42 -22.32 4.11 -1.71
C GLY A 42 -23.18 5.03 -0.83
N HIS A 43 -22.57 6.11 -0.37
CA HIS A 43 -23.10 7.08 0.58
C HIS A 43 -24.53 7.56 0.28
N GLY A 44 -25.46 7.11 1.11
CA GLY A 44 -26.83 7.59 1.17
C GLY A 44 -27.61 6.76 2.17
N HIS A 45 -28.46 7.40 2.99
CA HIS A 45 -29.24 6.78 4.06
C HIS A 45 -30.38 5.87 3.56
N ARG A 46 -30.14 5.10 2.48
CA ARG A 46 -31.07 4.19 1.82
C ARG A 46 -30.38 2.86 1.46
N GLY A 47 -29.52 2.38 2.35
CA GLY A 47 -28.79 1.12 2.17
C GLY A 47 -29.59 -0.06 2.71
N TRP A 48 -29.75 -1.08 1.86
CA TRP A 48 -30.47 -2.37 2.02
C TRP A 48 -31.88 -2.40 1.40
N GLY A 49 -32.07 -3.35 0.47
CA GLY A 49 -33.21 -3.45 -0.45
C GLY A 49 -34.60 -3.58 0.21
N PRO A 50 -35.67 -3.72 -0.59
CA PRO A 50 -37.05 -3.61 -0.11
C PRO A 50 -37.36 -4.72 0.91
N GLY A 51 -37.43 -4.37 2.20
CA GLY A 51 -37.83 -5.28 3.28
C GLY A 51 -37.00 -5.20 4.57
N TYR A 52 -35.77 -4.71 4.53
CA TYR A 52 -34.94 -4.60 5.75
C TYR A 52 -35.41 -3.44 6.64
N GLY A 53 -35.43 -3.64 7.96
CA GLY A 53 -35.99 -2.70 8.93
C GLY A 53 -37.49 -2.83 9.19
N HIS A 54 -38.22 -3.67 8.43
CA HIS A 54 -39.62 -3.96 8.73
C HIS A 54 -39.75 -4.73 10.04
N VAL A 55 -40.68 -4.26 10.87
CA VAL A 55 -40.99 -4.81 12.18
C VAL A 55 -42.25 -5.66 12.09
N TYR A 56 -42.18 -6.90 12.57
CA TYR A 56 -43.26 -7.87 12.60
C TYR A 56 -43.70 -8.11 14.05
N GLY A 57 -45.00 -8.16 14.31
CA GLY A 57 -45.53 -8.46 15.65
C GLY A 57 -45.26 -9.90 16.12
N SER A 58 -44.94 -10.81 15.21
CA SER A 58 -44.62 -12.20 15.51
C SER A 58 -43.64 -12.79 14.50
N LEU A 59 -42.86 -13.79 14.91
CA LEU A 59 -42.02 -14.51 13.96
C LEU A 59 -42.85 -15.47 13.10
N PRO A 60 -42.43 -15.71 11.86
CA PRO A 60 -42.91 -16.84 11.09
C PRO A 60 -42.78 -18.16 11.86
N ARG A 61 -43.81 -19.01 11.78
CA ARG A 61 -43.76 -20.35 12.36
C ARG A 61 -42.60 -21.15 11.76
N GLY A 62 -41.82 -21.81 12.62
CA GLY A 62 -40.62 -22.57 12.20
C GLY A 62 -39.32 -21.75 12.17
N ALA A 63 -39.32 -20.51 12.66
CA ALA A 63 -38.08 -19.76 12.84
C ALA A 63 -37.16 -20.41 13.89
N VAL A 64 -35.87 -20.56 13.56
CA VAL A 64 -34.87 -21.21 14.42
C VAL A 64 -33.93 -20.15 15.00
N SER A 65 -33.62 -20.23 16.30
CA SER A 65 -32.65 -19.32 16.93
C SER A 65 -31.21 -19.69 16.56
N VAL A 66 -30.43 -18.71 16.12
CA VAL A 66 -29.01 -18.86 15.77
C VAL A 66 -28.20 -17.77 16.47
N VAL A 67 -27.08 -18.15 17.07
CA VAL A 67 -26.12 -17.20 17.65
C VAL A 67 -25.03 -16.92 16.63
N ILE A 68 -24.85 -15.65 16.26
CA ILE A 68 -23.90 -15.24 15.21
C ILE A 68 -23.13 -14.02 15.73
N GLY A 69 -21.80 -14.12 15.79
CA GLY A 69 -20.94 -13.03 16.28
C GLY A 69 -21.23 -12.58 17.73
N GLY A 70 -21.79 -13.45 18.57
CA GLY A 70 -22.21 -13.13 19.94
C GLY A 70 -23.63 -12.54 20.07
N GLY A 71 -24.28 -12.17 18.97
CA GLY A 71 -25.67 -11.74 18.93
C GLY A 71 -26.65 -12.89 18.73
N ARG A 72 -27.86 -12.81 19.31
CA ARG A 72 -28.93 -13.79 19.12
C ARG A 72 -29.87 -13.34 18.01
N TYR A 73 -30.06 -14.19 17.00
CA TYR A 73 -30.91 -13.97 15.84
C TYR A 73 -31.87 -15.13 15.63
N TRP A 74 -32.93 -14.90 14.85
CA TRP A 74 -33.84 -15.95 14.40
C TRP A 74 -33.86 -16.02 12.89
N ARG A 75 -33.72 -17.22 12.33
CA ARG A 75 -33.62 -17.44 10.89
C ARG A 75 -34.83 -18.20 10.37
N HIS A 76 -35.43 -17.68 9.29
CA HIS A 76 -36.52 -18.35 8.58
C HIS A 76 -36.48 -17.99 7.09
N GLY A 77 -36.42 -18.98 6.19
CA GLY A 77 -36.44 -18.76 4.73
C GLY A 77 -35.31 -17.87 4.20
N GLY A 78 -34.11 -17.94 4.80
CA GLY A 78 -32.95 -17.12 4.42
C GLY A 78 -32.93 -15.69 4.97
N ARG A 79 -34.00 -15.28 5.67
CA ARG A 79 -34.12 -13.98 6.36
C ARG A 79 -33.73 -14.10 7.83
N TYR A 80 -33.22 -13.01 8.39
CA TYR A 80 -32.77 -12.91 9.77
C TYR A 80 -33.61 -11.90 10.54
N TYR A 81 -34.02 -12.26 11.74
CA TYR A 81 -34.87 -11.45 12.60
C TYR A 81 -34.19 -11.20 13.93
N GLN A 82 -34.31 -9.98 14.45
CA GLN A 82 -33.78 -9.56 15.75
C GLN A 82 -34.94 -9.08 16.65
N PRO A 83 -34.91 -9.39 17.96
CA PRO A 83 -35.90 -8.87 18.90
C PRO A 83 -35.77 -7.35 19.01
N TRP A 84 -36.91 -6.67 18.87
CA TRP A 84 -37.08 -5.23 19.03
C TRP A 84 -38.29 -5.00 19.95
N GLY A 85 -38.04 -4.90 21.25
CA GLY A 85 -39.10 -4.81 22.25
C GLY A 85 -40.03 -6.03 22.20
N SER A 86 -41.32 -5.82 21.94
CA SER A 86 -42.33 -6.87 21.75
C SER A 86 -42.44 -7.39 20.31
N SER A 87 -41.62 -6.88 19.39
CA SER A 87 -41.70 -7.16 17.96
C SER A 87 -40.36 -7.66 17.40
N TRP A 88 -40.35 -8.00 16.11
CA TRP A 88 -39.23 -8.65 15.43
C TRP A 88 -38.82 -7.87 14.19
N MET A 89 -37.61 -7.35 14.17
CA MET A 89 -37.10 -6.58 13.03
C MET A 89 -36.36 -7.48 12.05
N LEU A 90 -36.70 -7.38 10.76
CA LEU A 90 -35.95 -8.03 9.69
C LEU A 90 -34.62 -7.31 9.47
N VAL A 91 -33.52 -8.02 9.75
CA VAL A 91 -32.16 -7.51 9.65
C VAL A 91 -31.42 -8.17 8.51
N ALA A 92 -30.38 -7.48 8.04
CA ALA A 92 -29.37 -8.05 7.16
C ALA A 92 -28.80 -9.36 7.74
N PRO A 93 -28.45 -10.35 6.91
CA PRO A 93 -27.66 -11.49 7.36
C PRO A 93 -26.38 -10.98 8.05
N PRO A 94 -26.13 -11.37 9.31
CA PRO A 94 -24.87 -11.01 9.97
C PRO A 94 -23.71 -11.70 9.24
N ILE A 95 -22.82 -10.90 8.67
CA ILE A 95 -21.59 -11.38 8.03
C ILE A 95 -20.58 -11.68 9.14
N VAL A 96 -20.24 -12.95 9.33
CA VAL A 96 -19.08 -13.33 10.14
C VAL A 96 -17.95 -13.69 9.20
N LEU A 97 -16.86 -12.94 9.28
CA LEU A 97 -15.59 -13.32 8.67
C LEU A 97 -15.06 -14.51 9.47
N ALA A 98 -15.47 -15.72 9.08
CA ALA A 98 -14.93 -16.94 9.61
C ALA A 98 -13.52 -17.11 9.02
N ALA A 99 -12.51 -17.02 9.89
CA ALA A 99 -11.07 -17.08 9.63
C ALA A 99 -10.39 -15.74 9.30
N PRO A 100 -9.15 -15.54 9.79
CA PRO A 100 -8.30 -14.45 9.30
C PRO A 100 -8.07 -14.65 7.80
N LEU A 101 -8.28 -13.60 7.01
CA LEU A 101 -7.89 -13.57 5.60
C LEU A 101 -6.38 -13.72 5.52
N VAL A 102 -5.91 -14.94 5.24
CA VAL A 102 -4.53 -15.16 4.82
C VAL A 102 -4.46 -14.71 3.37
N VAL A 103 -3.95 -13.49 3.15
CA VAL A 103 -3.55 -13.06 1.81
C VAL A 103 -2.30 -13.87 1.47
N GLU A 104 -2.51 -15.02 0.84
CA GLU A 104 -1.41 -15.77 0.24
C GLU A 104 -0.96 -14.94 -0.96
N ALA A 105 0.17 -14.24 -0.81
CA ALA A 105 0.82 -13.60 -1.94
C ALA A 105 1.06 -14.70 -2.97
N ALA A 106 0.34 -14.64 -4.09
CA ALA A 106 0.48 -15.60 -5.17
C ALA A 106 1.97 -15.66 -5.52
N ARG A 107 2.61 -16.78 -5.19
CA ARG A 107 3.98 -17.03 -5.60
C ARG A 107 3.94 -16.91 -7.14
N PRO A 108 4.70 -16.01 -7.76
CA PRO A 108 4.62 -15.83 -9.21
C PRO A 108 4.78 -17.21 -9.84
N ALA A 109 3.85 -17.58 -10.71
CA ALA A 109 3.97 -18.81 -11.48
C ALA A 109 5.38 -18.85 -12.07
N PRO A 110 6.09 -19.99 -12.05
CA PRO A 110 7.41 -20.07 -12.66
C PRO A 110 7.27 -19.57 -14.09
N VAL A 111 7.89 -18.41 -14.36
CA VAL A 111 7.93 -17.87 -15.71
C VAL A 111 8.49 -19.00 -16.59
N PRO A 112 7.79 -19.39 -17.69
CA PRO A 112 8.38 -20.34 -18.63
C PRO A 112 9.74 -19.78 -18.98
N ALA A 113 10.76 -20.65 -18.93
CA ALA A 113 12.17 -20.29 -19.07
C ALA A 113 12.43 -19.59 -20.42
N ALA A 114 12.02 -18.34 -20.56
CA ALA A 114 12.74 -17.35 -21.32
C ALA A 114 14.12 -17.38 -20.70
N GLU A 115 15.06 -17.94 -21.46
CA GLU A 115 16.44 -18.25 -21.11
C GLU A 115 16.81 -17.62 -19.77
N THR A 116 16.80 -18.43 -18.71
CA THR A 116 17.34 -18.04 -17.42
C THR A 116 18.81 -17.76 -17.68
N LEU A 117 19.14 -16.53 -18.10
CA LEU A 117 20.48 -16.02 -17.99
C LEU A 117 20.82 -16.24 -16.53
N PRO A 118 21.89 -16.99 -16.21
CA PRO A 118 22.23 -17.27 -14.84
C PRO A 118 22.33 -15.92 -14.13
N VAL A 119 21.42 -15.66 -13.19
CA VAL A 119 21.54 -14.51 -12.30
C VAL A 119 22.89 -14.70 -11.63
N PRO A 120 23.87 -13.83 -11.88
CA PRO A 120 25.20 -14.01 -11.31
C PRO A 120 25.01 -14.09 -9.80
N ALA A 121 25.56 -15.14 -9.18
CA ALA A 121 25.44 -15.33 -7.75
C ALA A 121 25.96 -14.07 -7.05
N SER A 122 25.10 -13.44 -6.24
CA SER A 122 25.51 -12.33 -5.40
C SER A 122 26.64 -12.81 -4.50
N ARG A 123 27.72 -12.03 -4.40
CA ARG A 123 28.81 -12.35 -3.47
C ARG A 123 28.26 -12.38 -2.04
N PRO A 124 28.77 -13.26 -1.15
CA PRO A 124 28.47 -13.18 0.27
C PRO A 124 28.71 -11.77 0.82
N ASP A 125 27.92 -11.37 1.83
CA ASP A 125 28.07 -10.06 2.46
C ASP A 125 29.47 -9.96 3.10
N PRO A 126 30.31 -9.01 2.67
CA PRO A 126 31.68 -8.92 3.16
C PRO A 126 31.73 -8.55 4.65
N VAL A 127 32.63 -9.20 5.39
CA VAL A 127 32.88 -8.85 6.80
C VAL A 127 33.79 -7.63 6.87
N ILE A 128 33.34 -6.56 7.53
CA ILE A 128 34.05 -5.28 7.62
C ILE A 128 34.97 -5.26 8.85
N TYR A 129 36.28 -5.06 8.62
CA TYR A 129 37.30 -4.95 9.66
C TYR A 129 37.88 -3.53 9.71
N PRO A 130 37.62 -2.75 10.78
CA PRO A 130 38.22 -1.43 10.97
C PRO A 130 39.73 -1.52 11.20
N ARG A 131 40.52 -0.70 10.49
CA ARG A 131 42.00 -0.67 10.63
C ARG A 131 42.49 0.35 11.65
N ASN A 132 41.71 1.41 11.91
CA ASN A 132 42.15 2.58 12.68
C ASN A 132 41.35 2.79 13.96
N GLY A 133 40.72 1.72 14.48
CA GLY A 133 39.89 1.80 15.69
C GLY A 133 38.57 2.57 15.49
N GLN A 134 38.03 2.58 14.27
CA GLN A 134 36.73 3.19 13.98
C GLN A 134 35.62 2.57 14.85
N SER A 135 34.70 3.38 15.38
CA SER A 135 33.59 2.89 16.20
C SER A 135 32.53 2.18 15.36
N ALA A 136 31.59 1.47 16.01
CA ALA A 136 30.48 0.81 15.32
C ALA A 136 29.57 1.82 14.60
N GLU A 137 29.31 2.97 15.24
CA GLU A 137 28.50 4.05 14.68
C GLU A 137 29.17 4.66 13.44
N GLN A 138 30.50 4.87 13.51
CA GLN A 138 31.27 5.35 12.37
C GLN A 138 31.26 4.33 11.22
N THR A 139 31.44 3.04 11.54
CA THR A 139 31.43 1.96 10.55
C THR A 139 30.09 1.90 9.81
N GLU A 140 28.98 2.05 10.53
CA GLU A 140 27.65 2.06 9.93
C GLU A 140 27.40 3.30 9.06
N ALA A 141 27.80 4.49 9.53
CA ALA A 141 27.70 5.72 8.76
C ALA A 141 28.52 5.65 7.46
N ASP A 142 29.73 5.09 7.55
CA ASP A 142 30.64 4.88 6.43
C ASP A 142 30.08 3.87 5.43
N ARG A 143 29.54 2.75 5.91
CA ARG A 143 28.86 1.74 5.09
C ARG A 143 27.71 2.35 4.29
N GLN A 144 26.85 3.12 4.94
CA GLN A 144 25.73 3.78 4.27
C GLN A 144 26.20 4.83 3.26
N ALA A 145 27.23 5.61 3.59
CA ALA A 145 27.80 6.60 2.67
C ALA A 145 28.41 5.94 1.43
N CYS A 146 29.17 4.86 1.61
CA CYS A 146 29.76 4.12 0.51
C CYS A 146 28.70 3.41 -0.36
N ASN A 147 27.65 2.84 0.24
CA ASN A 147 26.53 2.28 -0.51
C ASN A 147 25.81 3.34 -1.36
N ARG A 148 25.55 4.54 -0.80
CA ARG A 148 24.97 5.66 -1.55
C ARG A 148 25.90 6.17 -2.65
N TRP A 149 27.20 6.20 -2.43
CA TRP A 149 28.16 6.63 -3.45
C TRP A 149 28.29 5.60 -4.58
N ALA A 150 28.26 4.31 -4.25
CA ALA A 150 28.38 3.23 -5.22
C ALA A 150 27.24 3.23 -6.25
N THR A 151 26.06 3.73 -5.91
CA THR A 151 24.95 3.84 -6.88
C THR A 151 25.19 4.88 -7.97
N THR A 152 26.16 5.78 -7.78
CA THR A 152 26.54 6.79 -8.78
C THR A 152 27.57 6.27 -9.79
N GLN A 153 28.09 5.05 -9.59
CA GLN A 153 29.07 4.47 -10.50
C GLN A 153 28.44 4.02 -11.82
N PRO A 154 29.17 4.12 -12.95
CA PRO A 154 28.69 3.65 -14.25
C PRO A 154 28.28 2.19 -14.19
N ALA A 155 27.11 1.86 -14.73
CA ALA A 155 26.54 0.50 -14.76
C ALA A 155 26.31 -0.16 -13.37
N ALA A 156 26.47 0.52 -12.24
CA ALA A 156 26.24 -0.08 -10.92
C ALA A 156 24.82 -0.59 -10.70
N MET A 157 23.83 0.02 -11.36
CA MET A 157 22.43 -0.44 -11.32
C MET A 157 22.16 -1.61 -12.27
N ALA A 158 22.99 -1.79 -13.30
CA ALA A 158 22.84 -2.83 -14.32
C ALA A 158 23.69 -4.07 -14.01
N ASP A 159 24.75 -3.93 -13.21
CA ASP A 159 25.68 -5.00 -12.85
C ASP A 159 26.06 -4.89 -11.36
N ALA A 160 25.58 -5.86 -10.57
CA ALA A 160 25.85 -5.94 -9.14
C ALA A 160 27.35 -6.04 -8.82
N SER A 161 28.15 -6.67 -9.68
CA SER A 161 29.60 -6.79 -9.47
C SER A 161 30.31 -5.44 -9.54
N VAL A 162 29.76 -4.47 -10.27
CA VAL A 162 30.28 -3.10 -10.32
C VAL A 162 29.95 -2.37 -9.02
N PHE A 163 28.72 -2.51 -8.53
CA PHE A 163 28.33 -1.95 -7.23
C PHE A 163 29.19 -2.51 -6.09
N HIS A 164 29.37 -3.84 -6.01
CA HIS A 164 30.17 -4.45 -4.95
C HIS A 164 31.63 -3.99 -4.98
N ARG A 165 32.26 -3.94 -6.16
CA ARG A 165 33.63 -3.42 -6.30
C ARG A 165 33.75 -1.95 -5.89
N ALA A 166 32.73 -1.15 -6.19
CA ALA A 166 32.69 0.26 -5.79
C ALA A 166 32.61 0.40 -4.27
N VAL A 167 31.70 -0.32 -3.61
CA VAL A 167 31.62 -0.34 -2.14
C VAL A 167 32.95 -0.81 -1.54
N GLU A 168 33.55 -1.86 -2.11
CA GLU A 168 34.84 -2.38 -1.67
C GLU A 168 35.95 -1.32 -1.76
N GLY A 169 36.07 -0.62 -2.88
CA GLY A 169 37.05 0.45 -3.03
C GLY A 169 36.81 1.65 -2.09
N CYS A 170 35.54 2.03 -1.90
CA CYS A 170 35.18 3.14 -1.02
C CYS A 170 35.51 2.86 0.44
N MET A 171 35.15 1.67 0.93
CA MET A 171 35.41 1.25 2.31
C MET A 171 36.92 1.03 2.54
N ASP A 172 37.65 0.50 1.56
CA ASP A 172 39.12 0.38 1.63
C ASP A 172 39.80 1.76 1.78
N GLY A 173 39.39 2.75 0.98
CA GLY A 173 39.89 4.13 1.07
C GLY A 173 39.58 4.82 2.42
N ARG A 174 38.55 4.38 3.14
CA ARG A 174 38.21 4.86 4.50
C ARG A 174 38.94 4.11 5.61
N GLY A 175 39.79 3.14 5.27
CA GLY A 175 40.56 2.37 6.24
C GLY A 175 39.79 1.18 6.81
N TYR A 176 38.86 0.59 6.06
CA TYR A 176 38.28 -0.71 6.39
C TYR A 176 38.85 -1.79 5.48
N THR A 177 38.97 -3.02 5.99
CA THR A 177 39.27 -4.19 5.16
C THR A 177 38.00 -5.02 5.04
N MET A 178 37.64 -5.45 3.83
CA MET A 178 36.54 -6.40 3.61
C MET A 178 37.08 -7.77 3.23
N LYS A 179 36.48 -8.83 3.77
CA LYS A 179 36.83 -10.24 3.54
C LYS A 179 35.58 -11.05 3.24
#